data_AF-A0A6V7L8V1-F1
#
_entry.id   AF-A0A6V7L8V1-F1
#
_cell.length_a   1.000
_cell.length_b   1.000
_cell.length_c   1.000
_cell.angle_alpha   90.00
_cell.angle_beta   90.00
_cell.angle_gamma   90.00
#
_symmetry.space_group_name_H-M   'P 1'
#
loop_
_entity.id
_entity.type
_entity.pdbx_description
1 polymer ?
#
loop_
_entity_poly.entity_id
_entity_poly.type
_entity_poly.pdbx_seq_one_letter_code
_entity_poly.pdbx_strand_id
1 'polypeptide(L)' 'LKTKLVRARMDQAGRKVLISSTMHRTFGKPQWMQLRDLLVAWKTNLSSVQDGMKSVASAQLDLAGKAKAPLAH' A
#
# COMPACT_ATOMS: atom_id res chain seq x y z
N LEU A 1 -22.06 4.42 -14.73
CA LEU A 1 -23.20 4.83 -13.89
C LEU A 1 -23.39 6.34 -14.03
N LYS A 2 -24.63 6.83 -14.19
CA LYS A 2 -24.92 8.25 -14.53
C LYS A 2 -24.59 9.25 -13.40
N THR A 3 -24.44 8.79 -12.16
CA THR A 3 -24.00 9.62 -11.03
C THR A 3 -22.58 9.24 -10.63
N LYS A 4 -21.75 10.24 -10.28
CA LYS A 4 -20.34 10.03 -9.86
C LYS A 4 -20.18 9.46 -8.43
N LEU A 5 -21.29 9.11 -7.77
CA LEU A 5 -21.34 8.62 -6.39
C LEU A 5 -20.77 7.21 -6.22
N VAL A 6 -20.81 6.38 -7.27
CA VAL A 6 -20.34 5.00 -7.23
C VAL A 6 -19.58 4.68 -8.52
N ARG A 7 -18.39 4.10 -8.37
CA ARG A 7 -17.62 3.48 -9.45
C ARG A 7 -17.74 1.97 -9.31
N ALA A 8 -18.42 1.32 -10.24
CA ALA A 8 -18.63 -0.13 -10.23
C ALA A 8 -18.67 -0.71 -11.65
N ARG A 9 -18.43 -2.01 -11.78
CA ARG A 9 -18.52 -2.81 -13.02
C ARG A 9 -19.40 -4.03 -12.78
N MET A 10 -20.14 -4.44 -13.81
CA MET A 10 -20.97 -5.65 -13.75
C MET A 10 -20.16 -6.82 -14.31
N ASP A 11 -20.03 -7.88 -13.52
CA ASP A 11 -19.64 -9.20 -13.99
C ASP A 11 -20.91 -10.03 -14.22
N GLN A 12 -21.31 -10.13 -15.49
CA GLN A 12 -22.54 -10.80 -15.89
C GLN A 12 -22.44 -12.33 -15.77
N ALA A 13 -21.26 -12.90 -16.01
CA ALA A 13 -21.05 -14.35 -15.92
C ALA A 13 -21.11 -14.81 -14.45
N GLY A 14 -20.49 -14.03 -13.56
CA GLY A 14 -20.55 -14.26 -12.12
C GLY A 14 -21.84 -13.78 -11.45
N ARG A 15 -22.73 -13.09 -12.17
CA ARG A 15 -23.93 -12.40 -11.64
C ARG A 15 -23.61 -11.52 -10.43
N LYS A 16 -22.51 -10.77 -10.49
CA LYS A 16 -22.00 -9.94 -9.39
C LYS A 16 -21.65 -8.54 -9.86
N VAL A 17 -21.87 -7.54 -9.02
CA VAL A 17 -21.42 -6.16 -9.25
C VAL A 17 -20.14 -5.94 -8.44
N LEU A 18 -19.06 -5.62 -9.13
CA LEU A 18 -17.77 -5.27 -8.53
C LEU A 18 -17.73 -3.77 -8.28
N ILE A 19 -17.65 -3.37 -7.02
CA ILE A 19 -17.64 -1.98 -6.58
C ILE A 19 -16.19 -1.54 -6.36
N SER A 20 -15.73 -0.55 -7.13
CA SER A 20 -14.38 0.01 -7.03
C SER A 20 -14.29 1.22 -6.09
N SER A 21 -15.35 2.03 -6.00
CA SER A 21 -15.41 3.17 -5.08
C SER A 21 -16.85 3.56 -4.80
N THR A 22 -17.15 3.89 -3.54
CA THR A 22 -18.46 4.37 -3.09
C THR A 22 -18.30 5.63 -2.28
N MET A 23 -19.16 6.62 -2.53
CA MET A 23 -19.32 7.76 -1.65
C MET A 23 -20.29 7.42 -0.53
N HIS A 24 -19.92 7.70 0.73
CA HIS A 24 -20.78 7.46 1.88
C HIS A 24 -21.89 8.53 1.93
N ARG A 25 -23.16 8.11 1.95
CA ARG A 25 -24.32 9.02 2.03
C ARG A 25 -24.36 9.79 3.36
N THR A 26 -23.85 9.19 4.43
CA THR A 26 -23.63 9.81 5.75
C THR A 26 -22.20 9.54 6.20
N PHE A 27 -21.48 10.59 6.57
CA PHE A 27 -20.08 10.53 7.00
C PHE A 27 -19.99 11.10 8.41
N GLY A 28 -20.05 10.23 9.41
CA GLY A 28 -20.02 10.58 10.83
C GLY A 28 -18.74 10.15 11.52
N LYS A 29 -18.75 10.18 12.85
CA LYS A 29 -17.61 9.79 13.69
C LYS A 29 -17.05 8.38 13.38
N PRO A 30 -17.87 7.34 13.15
CA PRO A 30 -17.35 6.01 12.79
C PRO A 30 -16.53 6.01 11.50
N GLN A 31 -17.00 6.73 10.47
CA GLN A 31 -16.31 6.84 9.19
C GLN A 31 -14.98 7.62 9.33
N TRP A 32 -14.94 8.65 10.18
CA TRP A 32 -13.70 9.36 10.51
C TRP A 32 -12.69 8.47 11.24
N MET A 33 -13.15 7.61 12.17
CA MET A 33 -12.27 6.66 12.84
C MET A 33 -11.72 5.64 11.85
N GLN A 34 -12.57 5.03 11.01
CA GLN A 34 -12.13 4.09 9.99
C GLN A 34 -11.13 4.72 9.01
N LEU A 35 -11.36 5.96 8.57
CA LEU A 35 -10.42 6.69 7.71
C LEU A 35 -9.08 6.93 8.42
N ARG A 36 -9.10 7.35 9.68
CA ARG A 36 -7.88 7.52 10.48
C ARG A 36 -7.10 6.21 10.56
N ASP A 37 -7.77 5.12 10.91
CA ASP A 37 -7.13 3.82 11.08
C ASP A 37 -6.49 3.34 9.77
N LEU A 38 -7.20 3.52 8.65
CA LEU A 38 -6.69 3.22 7.31
C LEU A 38 -5.44 4.05 6.98
N LEU A 39 -5.47 5.36 7.24
CA LEU A 39 -4.34 6.26 6.97
C LEU A 39 -3.12 5.94 7.86
N VAL A 40 -3.35 5.60 9.12
CA VAL A 40 -2.29 5.18 10.06
C VAL A 40 -1.68 3.85 9.60
N ALA A 41 -2.49 2.89 9.16
CA ALA A 41 -2.01 1.64 8.61
C ALA A 41 -1.16 1.87 7.35
N TRP A 42 -1.61 2.74 6.44
CA TRP A 42 -0.83 3.11 5.25
C TRP A 42 0.51 3.75 5.60
N LYS A 43 0.52 4.70 6.54
CA LYS A 43 1.77 5.32 7.02
C LYS A 43 2.73 4.26 7.56
N THR A 44 2.23 3.37 8.41
CA THR A 44 3.03 2.32 9.04
C THR A 44 3.61 1.36 7.99
N ASN A 45 2.78 0.92 7.03
CA ASN A 45 3.22 0.03 5.96
C ASN A 45 4.29 0.69 5.08
N LEU A 46 4.10 1.96 4.72
CA LEU A 46 5.09 2.71 3.93
C LEU A 46 6.40 2.91 4.68
N SER A 47 6.35 3.24 5.97
CA SER A 47 7.55 3.34 6.81
C SER A 47 8.29 1.99 6.89
N SER A 48 7.56 0.89 7.10
CA SER A 48 8.14 -0.44 7.14
C SER A 48 8.83 -0.82 5.83
N VAL A 49 8.19 -0.55 4.68
CA VAL A 49 8.79 -0.80 3.37
C VAL A 49 10.03 0.08 3.17
N GLN A 50 9.97 1.36 3.54
CA GLN A 50 11.11 2.27 3.44
C GLN A 50 12.31 1.79 4.27
N ASP A 51 12.07 1.37 5.51
CA ASP A 51 13.14 0.91 6.39
C ASP A 51 13.68 -0.45 5.95
N GLY A 52 12.83 -1.34 5.46
CA GLY A 52 13.24 -2.58 4.80
C GLY A 52 14.16 -2.32 3.60
N MET A 53 13.81 -1.35 2.74
CA MET A 53 14.66 -0.98 1.60
C MET A 53 16.01 -0.43 2.03
N LYS A 54 16.08 0.41 3.08
CA LYS A 54 17.36 0.90 3.64
C LYS A 54 18.21 -0.25 4.18
N SER A 55 17.60 -1.22 4.86
CA SER A 55 18.29 -2.40 5.38
C SER A 55 18.85 -3.27 4.25
N VAL A 56 18.09 -3.46 3.17
CA VAL A 56 18.58 -4.20 2.00
C VAL A 56 19.72 -3.44 1.32
N ALA A 57 19.57 -2.13 1.11
CA ALA A 57 20.60 -1.31 0.47
C ALA A 57 21.92 -1.31 1.26
N SER A 58 21.85 -1.19 2.59
CA SER A 58 23.05 -1.28 3.46
C SER A 58 23.70 -2.66 3.40
N ALA A 59 22.92 -3.74 3.48
CA ALA A 59 23.45 -5.09 3.33
C ALA A 59 24.16 -5.31 1.97
N GLN A 60 23.59 -4.79 0.88
CA GLN A 60 24.21 -4.87 -0.45
C GLN A 60 25.52 -4.08 -0.53
N LEU A 61 25.61 -2.91 0.10
CA LEU A 61 26.85 -2.14 0.20
C LEU A 61 27.94 -2.89 0.99
N ASP A 62 27.57 -3.52 2.11
CA ASP A 62 28.51 -4.32 2.92
C ASP A 62 29.02 -5.55 2.16
N LEU A 63 28.14 -6.25 1.42
CA LEU A 63 28.54 -7.36 0.55
C LEU A 63 29.47 -6.91 -0.58
N ALA A 64 29.18 -5.78 -1.23
CA ALA A 64 30.04 -5.21 -2.27
C ALA A 64 31.41 -4.76 -1.74
N GLY A 65 31.45 -4.24 -0.50
CA GLY A 65 32.70 -3.90 0.19
C GLY A 65 33.55 -5.14 0.49
N LYS A 66 32.93 -6.24 0.94
CA LYS A 66 33.63 -7.51 1.21
C LYS A 66 34.13 -8.21 -0.07
N ALA A 67 33.39 -8.12 -1.17
CA ALA A 67 33.78 -8.73 -2.45
C ALA A 67 35.03 -8.11 -3.09
N LYS A 68 35.38 -6.86 -2.75
CA LYS A 68 36.58 -6.16 -3.25
C LYS A 68 37.88 -6.49 -2.50
N ALA A 69 37.82 -7.20 -1.37
CA ALA A 69 38.97 -7.42 -0.49
C ALA A 69 39.82 -8.71 -0.66
N PRO A 70 39.59 -9.69 -1.57
CA PRO A 70 40.32 -10.96 -1.47
C PRO A 70 41.63 -11.08 -2.28
N LEU A 71 42.21 -10.03 -2.86
CA LEU A 71 43.38 -10.18 -3.76
C LEU A 71 44.54 -9.20 -3.48
N ALA A 72 44.99 -9.12 -2.24
CA ALA A 72 46.27 -8.49 -1.90
C ALA A 72 47.13 -9.45 -1.07
N HIS A 73 47.77 -10.42 -1.74
CA HIS A 73 48.94 -11.18 -1.27
C HIS A 73 49.82 -11.55 -2.46
#